data_AF-A0A1I2ZKY0-F1
#
_entry.id   AF-A0A1I2ZKY0-F1
#
_cell.length_a   1.000
_cell.length_b   1.000
_cell.length_c   1.000
_cell.angle_alpha   90.00
_cell.angle_beta   90.00
_cell.angle_gamma   90.00
#
_symmetry.space_group_name_H-M   'P 1'
#
loop_
_entity.id
_entity.type
_entity.pdbx_description
1 polymer ?
#
loop_
_entity_poly.entity_id
_entity_poly.type
_entity_poly.pdbx_seq_one_letter_code
_entity_poly.pdbx_strand_id
1 'polypeptide(L)'
;MVNEHPLAFARCPAALLFEEEGDNMISDWTDYIVATRTKAGVYSIYVRKLLRKRWSNLEHFRDIKTANEIIATIEECEARLYVSVCWPEVIDAFKKLDVKFAKEIESIVKPNFV
;
A
#
# COMPACT_ATOMS: atom_id res chain seq x y z
N MET A 1 20.94 1.19 -14.45
CA MET A 1 20.70 1.21 -12.99
C MET A 1 19.25 0.87 -12.76
N VAL A 2 18.93 -0.05 -11.83
CA VAL A 2 17.54 -0.30 -11.46
C VAL A 2 17.09 0.86 -10.58
N ASN A 3 15.95 1.49 -10.90
CA ASN A 3 15.36 2.49 -10.03
C ASN A 3 14.73 1.76 -8.83
N GLU A 4 15.38 1.85 -7.68
CA GLU A 4 14.98 1.18 -6.43
C GLU A 4 13.87 1.96 -5.70
N HIS A 5 13.39 3.06 -6.26
CA HIS A 5 12.27 3.79 -5.68
C HIS A 5 10.97 2.97 -5.78
N PRO A 6 10.22 2.76 -4.68
CA PRO A 6 9.04 1.88 -4.65
C PRO A 6 7.92 2.33 -5.58
N LEU A 7 7.85 3.64 -5.85
CA LEU A 7 6.87 4.26 -6.76
C LEU A 7 7.35 4.39 -8.21
N ALA A 8 8.53 3.88 -8.58
CA ALA A 8 9.11 4.09 -9.92
C ALA A 8 8.23 3.56 -11.08
N PHE A 9 7.30 2.64 -10.78
CA PHE A 9 6.37 2.08 -11.76
C PHE A 9 5.12 2.96 -11.98
N ALA A 10 4.81 3.87 -11.06
CA ALA A 10 3.56 4.59 -11.05
C ALA A 10 3.52 5.66 -12.15
N ARG A 11 2.43 5.64 -12.93
CA ARG A 11 2.15 6.64 -13.99
C ARG A 11 1.10 7.67 -13.59
N CYS A 12 0.60 7.55 -12.36
CA CYS A 12 -0.43 8.38 -11.74
C CYS A 12 0.01 8.69 -10.30
N PRO A 13 -0.67 9.63 -9.60
CA PRO A 13 -0.41 9.89 -8.19
C PRO A 13 -0.38 8.58 -7.40
N ALA A 14 0.71 8.39 -6.66
CA ALA A 14 0.96 7.18 -5.90
C ALA A 14 1.53 7.53 -4.52
N ALA A 15 1.23 6.68 -3.54
CA ALA A 15 1.70 6.81 -2.18
C ALA A 15 2.19 5.46 -1.67
N LEU A 16 3.33 5.48 -1.00
CA LEU A 16 3.83 4.34 -0.23
C LEU A 16 2.98 4.24 1.05
N LEU A 17 2.35 3.10 1.26
CA LEU A 17 1.53 2.84 2.46
C LEU A 17 2.31 2.09 3.54
N PHE A 18 3.23 1.23 3.12
CA PHE A 18 3.98 0.35 4.01
C PHE A 18 5.30 -0.04 3.36
N GLU A 19 6.36 -0.08 4.17
CA GLU A 19 7.69 -0.56 3.83
C GLU A 19 8.25 -1.30 5.04
N GLU A 20 8.64 -2.56 4.86
CA GLU A 20 9.30 -3.34 5.89
C GLU A 20 10.43 -4.17 5.29
N GLU A 21 11.61 -4.09 5.91
CA GLU A 21 12.74 -4.93 5.58
C GLU A 21 12.55 -6.31 6.21
N GLY A 22 12.69 -7.34 5.38
CA GLY A 22 12.71 -8.73 5.81
C GLY A 22 14.07 -9.33 5.51
N ASP A 23 14.58 -10.14 6.43
CA ASP A 23 15.77 -10.93 6.21
C ASP A 23 15.52 -12.41 6.52
N ASN A 24 16.40 -13.24 5.97
CA ASN A 24 16.66 -14.56 6.51
C ASN A 24 18.14 -14.89 6.30
N MET A 25 18.58 -16.05 6.77
CA MET A 25 19.98 -16.49 6.64
C MET A 25 20.49 -16.65 5.18
N ILE A 26 19.63 -16.49 4.16
CA ILE A 26 19.90 -16.77 2.74
C ILE A 26 19.73 -15.50 1.85
N SER A 27 18.85 -14.58 2.23
CA SER A 27 18.54 -13.39 1.45
C SER A 27 17.80 -12.33 2.23
N ASP A 28 18.05 -11.07 1.87
CA ASP A 28 17.31 -9.91 2.35
C ASP A 28 16.36 -9.41 1.26
N TRP A 29 15.19 -8.93 1.67
CA TRP A 29 14.20 -8.31 0.80
C TRP A 29 13.49 -7.16 1.52
N THR A 30 12.77 -6.36 0.76
CA THR A 30 11.89 -5.33 1.32
C THR A 30 10.50 -5.50 0.74
N ASP A 31 9.50 -5.58 1.61
CA ASP A 31 8.09 -5.67 1.24
C ASP A 31 7.46 -4.28 1.23
N TYR A 32 6.64 -4.03 0.22
CA TYR A 32 6.02 -2.74 -0.04
C TYR A 32 4.53 -2.90 -0.33
N ILE A 33 3.73 -2.03 0.28
CA ILE A 33 2.34 -1.79 -0.15
C ILE A 33 2.26 -0.37 -0.70
N VAL A 34 1.77 -0.24 -1.92
CA VAL A 34 1.68 1.03 -2.64
C VAL A 34 0.26 1.25 -3.12
N ALA A 35 -0.29 2.43 -2.85
CA ALA A 35 -1.54 2.89 -3.44
C ALA A 35 -1.28 3.79 -4.64
N THR A 36 -2.16 3.70 -5.64
CA THR A 36 -2.25 4.65 -6.73
C THR A 36 -3.67 5.15 -6.88
N ARG A 37 -3.83 6.37 -7.41
CA ARG A 37 -5.13 6.99 -7.65
C ARG A 37 -5.19 7.56 -9.05
N THR A 38 -6.23 7.21 -9.79
CA THR A 38 -6.54 7.81 -11.10
C THR A 38 -7.22 9.18 -10.92
N LYS A 39 -7.25 10.00 -11.99
CA LYS A 39 -8.00 11.27 -11.97
C LYS A 39 -9.51 11.07 -11.74
N ALA A 40 -10.04 9.90 -12.08
CA ALA A 40 -11.44 9.54 -11.86
C ALA A 40 -11.74 9.11 -10.41
N GLY A 41 -10.76 9.14 -9.51
CA GLY A 41 -10.94 8.72 -8.11
C GLY A 41 -10.93 7.20 -7.91
N VAL A 42 -10.53 6.43 -8.91
CA VAL A 42 -10.37 4.98 -8.79
C VAL A 42 -8.97 4.65 -8.27
N TYR A 43 -8.90 3.80 -7.26
CA TYR A 43 -7.68 3.38 -6.60
C TYR A 43 -7.20 2.01 -7.08
N SER A 44 -5.90 1.77 -6.92
CA SER A 44 -5.31 0.44 -7.07
C SER A 44 -4.22 0.26 -6.02
N ILE A 45 -4.18 -0.92 -5.40
CA ILE A 45 -3.18 -1.30 -4.40
C ILE A 45 -2.25 -2.33 -5.01
N TYR A 46 -0.95 -2.12 -4.83
CA TYR A 46 0.11 -2.98 -5.32
C TYR A 46 0.89 -3.52 -4.13
N VAL A 47 1.07 -4.84 -4.11
CA VAL A 47 1.99 -5.51 -3.20
C VAL A 47 3.24 -5.87 -3.97
N ARG A 48 4.38 -5.34 -3.55
CA ARG A 48 5.65 -5.48 -4.27
C ARG A 48 6.76 -5.90 -3.32
N LYS A 49 7.65 -6.77 -3.79
CA LYS A 49 8.86 -7.16 -3.07
C LYS A 49 10.09 -6.75 -3.86
N LEU A 50 11.07 -6.14 -3.21
CA LEU A 50 12.38 -5.86 -3.78
C LEU A 50 13.38 -6.90 -3.25
N LEU A 51 13.91 -7.74 -4.12
CA LEU A 51 14.90 -8.77 -3.78
C LEU A 51 16.11 -8.63 -4.70
N ARG A 52 17.31 -8.44 -4.13
CA ARG A 52 18.57 -8.32 -4.90
C ARG A 52 18.47 -7.33 -6.09
N LYS A 53 17.88 -6.15 -5.83
CA LYS A 53 17.62 -5.09 -6.83
C LYS A 53 16.67 -5.51 -7.97
N ARG A 54 15.84 -6.52 -7.76
CA ARG A 54 14.78 -6.95 -8.69
C ARG A 54 13.42 -6.80 -8.04
N TRP A 55 12.52 -6.12 -8.76
CA TRP A 55 11.14 -5.94 -8.35
C TRP A 55 10.31 -7.17 -8.73
N SER A 56 9.58 -7.69 -7.77
CA SER A 56 8.51 -8.68 -7.97
C SER A 56 7.19 -8.06 -7.56
N ASN A 57 6.18 -8.12 -8.43
CA ASN A 57 4.82 -7.77 -8.05
C ASN A 57 4.17 -9.06 -7.53
N LEU A 58 3.79 -9.06 -6.25
CA LEU A 58 3.14 -10.20 -5.62
C LEU A 58 1.64 -10.15 -5.91
N GLU A 59 1.04 -8.98 -5.72
CA GLU A 59 -0.39 -8.78 -5.95
C GLU A 59 -0.72 -7.39 -6.48
N HIS A 60 -1.87 -7.31 -7.15
CA HIS A 60 -2.39 -6.07 -7.70
C HIS A 60 -3.92 -6.04 -7.67
N PHE A 61 -4.46 -5.26 -6.73
CA PHE A 61 -5.88 -5.00 -6.57
C PHE A 61 -6.27 -3.74 -7.35
N ARG A 62 -7.30 -3.83 -8.18
CA ARG A 62 -7.73 -2.78 -9.12
C ARG A 62 -9.16 -2.36 -8.85
N ASP A 63 -9.52 -1.22 -9.46
CA ASP A 63 -10.90 -0.74 -9.53
C ASP A 63 -11.57 -0.47 -8.19
N ILE A 64 -10.77 -0.16 -7.17
CA ILE A 64 -11.24 0.12 -5.81
C ILE A 64 -11.81 1.54 -5.75
N LYS A 65 -13.01 1.70 -5.20
CA LYS A 65 -13.73 2.98 -5.20
C LYS A 65 -14.20 3.43 -3.83
N THR A 66 -14.31 2.51 -2.88
CA THR A 66 -14.86 2.80 -1.55
C THR A 66 -13.80 2.63 -0.47
N ALA A 67 -13.97 3.36 0.64
CA ALA A 67 -13.07 3.24 1.79
C ALA A 67 -13.10 1.84 2.41
N ASN A 68 -14.27 1.18 2.46
CA ASN A 68 -14.40 -0.19 2.93
C ASN A 68 -13.60 -1.18 2.08
N GLU A 69 -13.66 -1.06 0.75
CA GLU A 69 -12.85 -1.91 -0.15
C GLU A 69 -11.36 -1.68 0.07
N ILE A 70 -10.91 -0.44 0.33
CA ILE A 70 -9.50 -0.16 0.67
C ILE A 70 -9.11 -0.86 1.96
N ILE A 71 -9.95 -0.78 2.99
CA ILE A 71 -9.65 -1.39 4.28
C ILE A 71 -9.52 -2.91 4.12
N ALA A 72 -10.53 -3.55 3.53
CA ALA A 72 -10.51 -4.99 3.27
C ALA A 72 -9.32 -5.41 2.39
N THR A 73 -8.96 -4.60 1.38
CA THR A 73 -7.80 -4.88 0.53
C THR A 73 -6.49 -4.80 1.32
N ILE A 74 -6.34 -3.84 2.22
CA ILE A 74 -5.13 -3.68 3.03
C ILE A 74 -5.03 -4.80 4.07
N GLU A 75 -6.13 -5.18 4.70
CA GLU A 75 -6.19 -6.36 5.59
C GLU A 75 -5.82 -7.66 4.84
N GLU A 76 -6.26 -7.80 3.59
CA GLU A 76 -5.82 -8.92 2.74
C GLU A 76 -4.31 -8.86 2.43
N CYS A 77 -3.76 -7.65 2.23
CA CYS A 77 -2.32 -7.48 2.04
C CYS A 77 -1.53 -7.85 3.30
N GLU A 78 -1.99 -7.45 4.49
CA GLU A 78 -1.43 -7.83 5.79
C GLU A 78 -1.36 -9.34 5.94
N ALA A 79 -2.49 -10.02 5.70
CA ALA A 79 -2.58 -11.48 5.80
C ALA A 79 -1.65 -12.21 4.83
N ARG A 80 -1.48 -11.69 3.61
CA ARG A 80 -0.62 -12.29 2.58
C ARG A 80 0.86 -12.09 2.84
N LEU A 81 1.24 -10.93 3.36
CA LEU A 81 2.63 -10.62 3.70
C LEU A 81 3.02 -11.13 5.09
N TYR A 82 2.05 -11.52 5.92
CA TYR A 82 2.24 -11.83 7.34
C TYR A 82 2.82 -10.65 8.13
N VAL A 83 2.34 -9.44 7.82
CA VAL A 83 2.75 -8.18 8.44
C VAL A 83 1.54 -7.45 9.03
N SER A 84 1.78 -6.44 9.86
CA SER A 84 0.73 -5.52 10.31
C SER A 84 1.08 -4.09 9.92
N VAL A 85 0.16 -3.39 9.28
CA VAL A 85 0.34 -2.01 8.86
C VAL A 85 -0.03 -1.04 9.98
N CYS A 86 0.72 0.05 10.05
CA CYS A 86 0.39 1.18 10.91
C CYS A 86 -0.72 2.03 10.26
N TRP A 87 -1.98 1.80 10.62
CA TRP A 87 -3.13 2.53 10.06
C TRP A 87 -2.99 4.07 10.08
N PRO A 88 -2.46 4.71 11.14
CA PRO A 88 -2.20 6.15 11.12
C PRO A 88 -1.27 6.59 9.97
N GLU A 89 -0.22 5.82 9.68
CA GLU A 89 0.71 6.10 8.58
C GLU A 89 0.07 5.87 7.21
N VAL A 90 -0.70 4.79 7.08
CA VAL A 90 -1.51 4.50 5.89
C VAL A 90 -2.45 5.67 5.59
N ILE A 91 -3.18 6.14 6.59
CA ILE A 91 -4.11 7.28 6.46
C ILE A 91 -3.34 8.55 6.03
N ASP A 92 -2.17 8.81 6.62
CA ASP A 92 -1.36 9.96 6.24
C ASP A 92 -0.84 9.87 4.80
N ALA A 93 -0.43 8.68 4.36
CA ALA A 93 -0.08 8.41 2.97
C ALA A 93 -1.27 8.66 2.03
N PHE A 94 -2.48 8.23 2.40
CA PHE A 94 -3.69 8.50 1.61
C PHE A 94 -4.05 9.99 1.53
N LYS A 95 -3.76 10.81 2.56
CA LYS A 95 -3.98 12.26 2.48
C LYS A 95 -3.20 12.91 1.34
N LYS A 96 -2.05 12.35 0.96
CA LYS A 96 -1.24 12.79 -0.20
C LYS A 96 -1.95 12.53 -1.54
N LEU A 97 -2.87 11.56 -1.57
CA LEU A 97 -3.66 11.22 -2.76
C LEU A 97 -5.01 11.93 -2.78
N ASP A 98 -5.73 11.90 -1.66
CA ASP A 98 -7.05 12.51 -1.49
C ASP A 98 -7.38 12.68 0.00
N VAL A 99 -7.40 13.93 0.46
CA VAL A 99 -7.68 14.27 1.86
C VAL A 99 -9.09 13.90 2.30
N LYS A 100 -10.09 13.97 1.40
CA LYS A 100 -11.48 13.64 1.77
C LYS A 100 -11.63 12.14 1.96
N PHE A 101 -11.09 11.37 1.02
CA PHE A 101 -11.12 9.92 1.08
C PHE A 101 -10.31 9.37 2.26
N ALA A 102 -9.16 9.97 2.59
CA ALA A 102 -8.39 9.59 3.77
C ALA A 102 -9.19 9.76 5.08
N LYS A 103 -10.02 10.80 5.19
CA LYS A 103 -10.91 11.01 6.34
C LYS A 103 -12.04 9.97 6.40
N GLU A 104 -12.55 9.52 5.24
CA GLU A 104 -13.53 8.45 5.19
C GLU A 104 -12.93 7.14 5.73
N ILE A 105 -11.72 6.78 5.29
CA ILE A 105 -10.98 5.63 5.85
C ILE A 105 -10.79 5.80 7.37
N GLU A 106 -10.27 6.95 7.80
CA GLU A 106 -10.03 7.24 9.23
C GLU A 106 -11.30 7.06 10.08
N SER A 107 -12.47 7.44 9.56
CA SER A 107 -13.74 7.33 10.27
C SER A 107 -14.23 5.89 10.45
N ILE A 108 -13.83 4.96 9.58
CA ILE A 108 -14.21 3.54 9.63
C ILE A 108 -13.20 2.74 10.47
N VAL A 109 -11.93 3.10 10.39
CA VAL A 109 -10.83 2.47 11.14
C VAL A 109 -10.98 2.76 12.63
N LYS A 110 -11.14 4.03 13.05
CA LYS A 110 -11.23 4.42 14.47
C LYS A 110 -12.25 3.64 15.33
N PRO A 111 -13.48 3.36 14.87
CA PRO A 111 -14.45 2.53 15.59
C PRO A 111 -13.94 1.15 15.99
N ASN A 112 -12.99 0.58 15.25
CA ASN A 112 -12.51 -0.79 15.44
C ASN A 112 -11.31 -0.89 16.41
N PHE A 113 -10.81 0.24 16.95
CA PHE A 113 -9.71 0.30 17.93
C PHE A 113 -10.14 0.76 19.33
N VAL A 114 -11.45 0.73 19.64
CA VAL A 114 -12.01 1.07 20.97
C VAL A 114 -12.49 -0.20 21.67
#